data_AF-A0ABD0Y3M8-F1
#
_entry.id   AF-A0ABD0Y3M8-F1
#
_cell.length_a   1.000
_cell.length_b   1.000
_cell.length_c   1.000
_cell.angle_alpha   90.00
_cell.angle_beta   90.00
_cell.angle_gamma   90.00
#
_symmetry.space_group_name_H-M   'P 1'
#
loop_
_entity.id
_entity.type
_entity.pdbx_description
1 polymer ?
#
loop_
_entity_poly.entity_id
_entity_poly.type
_entity_poly.pdbx_seq_one_letter_code
_entity_poly.pdbx_strand_id
1 'polypeptide(L)'
;MSSRSVASTVEDQQGYTGLALMEDLLDKLKLLDYEEEFIKGLKMRPLNRHYFAINSNPGEQFFMFTSLVGWLLRSLGREFKEPQEDDDPNTTVVDILQALVQLVSVNTHIYI
;
A
#
# COMPACT_ATOMS: atom_id res chain seq x y z
N MET A 1 3.84 25.75 -30.46
CA MET A 1 2.89 24.62 -30.32
C MET A 1 3.69 23.32 -30.27
N SER A 2 4.13 22.84 -29.10
CA SER A 2 4.64 21.46 -28.90
C SER A 2 5.01 21.21 -27.43
N SER A 3 4.03 21.33 -26.53
CA SER A 3 4.24 20.99 -25.10
C SER A 3 3.04 20.26 -24.48
N ARG A 4 1.86 20.37 -25.11
CA ARG A 4 0.61 19.80 -24.61
C ARG A 4 0.38 18.32 -24.98
N SER A 5 1.11 17.77 -25.96
CA SER A 5 0.95 16.36 -26.39
C SER A 5 1.84 15.35 -25.65
N VAL A 6 2.97 15.79 -25.09
CA VAL A 6 3.86 14.90 -24.32
C VAL A 6 3.31 14.71 -22.91
N ALA A 7 2.82 15.78 -22.27
CA ALA A 7 2.22 15.70 -20.94
C ALA A 7 1.02 14.76 -20.87
N SER A 8 0.09 14.82 -21.85
CA SER A 8 -1.04 13.89 -21.91
C SER A 8 -0.61 12.44 -22.08
N THR A 9 0.42 12.19 -22.91
CA THR A 9 0.91 10.83 -23.18
C THR A 9 1.62 10.25 -21.94
N VAL A 10 2.35 11.07 -21.19
CA VAL A 10 3.05 10.66 -19.96
C VAL A 10 2.05 10.44 -18.83
N GLU A 11 1.04 11.30 -18.66
CA GLU A 11 -0.04 11.12 -17.69
C GLU A 11 -0.87 9.87 -17.98
N ASP A 12 -1.18 9.60 -19.25
CA ASP A 12 -1.88 8.39 -19.69
C ASP A 12 -1.05 7.12 -19.43
N GLN A 13 0.27 7.18 -19.69
CA GLN A 13 1.19 6.07 -19.39
C GLN A 13 1.34 5.85 -17.88
N GLN A 14 1.44 6.91 -17.10
CA GLN A 14 1.57 6.83 -15.64
C GLN A 14 0.28 6.29 -15.00
N GLY A 15 -0.88 6.69 -15.53
CA GLY A 15 -2.18 6.10 -15.18
C GLY A 15 -2.28 4.62 -15.54
N TYR A 16 -1.82 4.23 -16.73
CA TYR A 16 -1.78 2.81 -17.14
C TYR A 16 -0.88 1.97 -16.22
N THR A 17 0.28 2.50 -15.83
CA THR A 17 1.17 1.82 -14.88
C THR A 17 0.55 1.70 -13.49
N GLY A 18 -0.15 2.74 -13.01
CA GLY A 18 -0.84 2.70 -11.71
C GLY A 18 -1.96 1.66 -11.65
N LEU A 19 -2.74 1.53 -12.72
CA LEU A 19 -3.82 0.54 -12.82
C LEU A 19 -3.26 -0.88 -12.86
N ALA A 20 -2.24 -1.14 -13.67
CA ALA A 20 -1.61 -2.46 -13.74
C ALA A 20 -1.00 -2.88 -12.39
N LEU A 21 -0.37 -1.94 -11.66
CA LEU A 21 0.14 -2.18 -10.31
C LEU A 21 -0.98 -2.50 -9.31
N MET A 22 -2.11 -1.80 -9.40
CA MET A 22 -3.25 -2.09 -8.52
C MET A 22 -3.88 -3.45 -8.82
N GLU A 23 -3.97 -3.86 -10.08
CA GLU A 23 -4.45 -5.19 -10.46
C GLU A 23 -3.55 -6.30 -9.90
N ASP A 24 -2.23 -6.19 -10.08
CA ASP A 24 -1.26 -7.13 -9.51
C ASP A 24 -1.31 -7.15 -7.96
N LEU A 25 -1.45 -5.98 -7.32
CA LEU A 25 -1.65 -5.89 -5.88
C LEU A 25 -2.91 -6.63 -5.44
N LEU A 26 -4.06 -6.39 -6.07
CA LEU A 26 -5.33 -7.04 -5.72
C LEU A 26 -5.25 -8.55 -5.86
N ASP A 27 -4.62 -9.05 -6.91
CA ASP A 27 -4.48 -10.50 -7.11
C ASP A 27 -3.62 -11.13 -6.01
N LYS A 28 -2.55 -10.47 -5.57
CA LYS A 28 -1.75 -10.92 -4.42
C LYS A 28 -2.51 -10.85 -3.10
N LEU A 29 -3.31 -9.81 -2.89
CA LEU A 29 -4.13 -9.66 -1.68
C LEU A 29 -5.23 -10.73 -1.59
N LYS A 30 -5.85 -11.10 -2.72
CA LYS A 30 -6.82 -12.21 -2.77
C LYS A 30 -6.20 -13.55 -2.35
N LEU A 31 -4.94 -13.80 -2.71
CA LEU A 31 -4.23 -15.02 -2.29
C LEU A 31 -3.98 -15.06 -0.77
N LEU A 32 -4.09 -13.92 -0.09
CA LEU A 32 -3.93 -13.77 1.36
C LEU A 32 -5.28 -13.61 2.09
N ASP A 33 -6.41 -13.89 1.44
CA ASP A 33 -7.75 -13.75 2.01
C ASP A 33 -8.02 -12.37 2.66
N TYR A 34 -7.46 -11.29 2.07
CA TYR A 34 -7.48 -9.95 2.66
C TYR A 34 -8.89 -9.40 2.94
N GLU A 35 -9.92 -9.85 2.21
CA GLU A 35 -11.29 -9.40 2.45
C GLU A 35 -11.79 -9.84 3.83
N GLU A 36 -11.54 -11.09 4.20
CA GLU A 36 -11.94 -11.65 5.49
C GLU A 36 -10.97 -11.26 6.61
N GLU A 37 -9.66 -11.28 6.34
CA GLU A 37 -8.64 -11.05 7.38
C GLU A 37 -8.36 -9.57 7.66
N PHE A 38 -8.57 -8.69 6.68
CA PHE A 38 -8.21 -7.27 6.80
C PHE A 38 -9.43 -6.34 6.63
N ILE A 39 -10.10 -6.39 5.48
CA ILE A 39 -11.18 -5.45 5.14
C ILE A 39 -12.35 -5.52 6.13
N LYS A 40 -12.72 -6.73 6.55
CA LYS A 40 -13.79 -6.96 7.55
C LYS A 40 -13.47 -6.34 8.91
N GLY A 41 -12.21 -6.39 9.34
CA GLY A 41 -11.75 -5.75 10.57
C GLY A 41 -11.87 -4.23 10.53
N LEU A 42 -11.52 -3.64 9.38
CA LEU A 42 -11.66 -2.20 9.13
C LEU A 42 -13.11 -1.76 8.87
N LYS A 43 -14.06 -2.69 8.67
CA LYS A 43 -15.45 -2.40 8.28
C LYS A 43 -15.56 -1.56 7.01
N MET A 44 -14.62 -1.75 6.09
CA MET A 44 -14.57 -1.04 4.81
C MET A 44 -15.08 -1.89 3.66
N ARG A 45 -15.26 -1.28 2.49
CA ARG A 45 -15.54 -2.03 1.25
C ARG A 45 -14.23 -2.59 0.67
N PRO A 46 -14.26 -3.73 -0.03
CA PRO A 46 -13.10 -4.23 -0.75
C PRO A 46 -12.52 -3.19 -1.70
N LEU A 47 -11.19 -3.16 -1.79
CA LEU A 47 -10.46 -2.26 -2.67
C LEU A 47 -10.79 -2.57 -4.15
N ASN A 48 -10.96 -1.51 -4.95
CA ASN A 48 -11.16 -1.64 -6.40
C ASN A 48 -9.87 -1.29 -7.16
N ARG A 49 -9.79 -1.67 -8.45
CA ARG A 49 -8.58 -1.48 -9.28
C ARG A 49 -8.11 -0.03 -9.46
N HIS A 50 -8.91 0.95 -9.09
CA HIS A 50 -8.53 2.37 -9.17
C HIS A 50 -8.13 2.95 -7.80
N TYR A 51 -8.27 2.19 -6.71
CA TYR A 51 -8.26 2.72 -5.35
C TYR A 51 -6.98 3.48 -5.02
N PHE A 52 -5.80 2.94 -5.35
CA PHE A 52 -4.52 3.67 -5.22
C PHE A 52 -4.03 4.30 -6.53
N ALA A 53 -4.63 3.91 -7.67
CA ALA A 53 -4.20 4.40 -8.99
C ALA A 53 -4.71 5.83 -9.27
N ILE A 54 -5.82 6.25 -8.65
CA ILE A 54 -6.40 7.58 -8.81
C ILE A 54 -6.39 8.27 -7.46
N ASN A 55 -5.84 9.49 -7.38
CA ASN A 55 -5.88 10.30 -6.18
C ASN A 55 -7.28 10.92 -5.97
N SER A 56 -8.20 10.17 -5.37
CA SER A 56 -9.57 10.63 -5.11
C SER A 56 -9.75 11.20 -3.71
N ASN A 57 -9.07 10.61 -2.72
CA ASN A 57 -9.12 11.03 -1.33
C ASN A 57 -7.77 10.69 -0.67
N PRO A 58 -6.76 11.58 -0.74
CA PRO A 58 -5.42 11.26 -0.31
C PRO A 58 -5.30 10.88 1.17
N GLY A 59 -6.14 11.46 2.05
CA GLY A 59 -6.14 11.13 3.48
C GLY A 59 -6.62 9.70 3.75
N GLU A 60 -7.78 9.33 3.21
CA GLU A 60 -8.31 7.96 3.31
C GLU A 60 -7.41 6.94 2.62
N GLN A 61 -6.84 7.30 1.48
CA GLN A 61 -5.90 6.43 0.75
C GLN A 61 -4.62 6.24 1.54
N PHE A 62 -4.09 7.28 2.18
CA PHE A 62 -2.93 7.15 3.04
C PHE A 62 -3.22 6.25 4.26
N PHE A 63 -4.35 6.46 4.94
CA PHE A 63 -4.78 5.61 6.05
C PHE A 63 -4.93 4.14 5.65
N MET A 64 -5.60 3.88 4.51
CA MET A 64 -5.74 2.53 3.98
C MET A 64 -4.38 1.91 3.65
N PHE A 65 -3.47 2.68 3.04
CA PHE A 65 -2.13 2.22 2.70
C PHE A 65 -1.35 1.83 3.95
N THR A 66 -1.30 2.69 4.97
CA THR A 66 -0.55 2.41 6.20
C THR A 66 -1.17 1.24 6.96
N SER A 67 -2.50 1.17 7.02
CA SER A 67 -3.23 0.05 7.63
C SER A 67 -2.94 -1.28 6.93
N LEU A 68 -2.91 -1.27 5.59
CA LEU A 68 -2.60 -2.45 4.79
C LEU A 68 -1.16 -2.92 5.03
N VAL A 69 -0.19 -2.00 5.03
CA VAL A 69 1.21 -2.32 5.34
C VAL A 69 1.32 -2.91 6.74
N GLY A 70 0.63 -2.33 7.72
CA GLY A 70 0.62 -2.84 9.08
C GLY A 70 0.04 -4.25 9.20
N TRP A 71 -1.06 -4.54 8.50
CA TRP A 71 -1.61 -5.89 8.42
C TRP A 71 -0.61 -6.87 7.79
N LEU A 72 0.00 -6.52 6.65
CA LEU A 72 0.98 -7.37 5.98
C LEU A 72 2.21 -7.66 6.86
N LEU A 73 2.73 -6.65 7.58
CA LEU A 73 3.84 -6.83 8.51
C LEU A 73 3.49 -7.78 9.66
N ARG A 74 2.27 -7.66 10.21
CA ARG A 74 1.77 -8.58 11.26
C ARG A 74 1.57 -10.00 10.73
N SER A 75 1.10 -10.16 9.49
CA SER A 75 0.99 -11.47 8.83
C SER A 75 2.36 -12.14 8.62
N LEU A 76 3.45 -11.36 8.61
CA LEU A 76 4.84 -11.85 8.61
C LEU A 76 5.41 -12.07 10.02
N GLY A 77 4.58 -12.01 11.06
CA GLY A 77 4.97 -12.21 12.45
C GLY A 77 5.70 -11.03 13.09
N ARG A 78 5.62 -9.82 12.51
CA ARG A 78 6.22 -8.61 13.09
C ARG A 78 5.23 -7.90 14.00
N GLU A 79 5.74 -7.36 15.10
CA GLU A 79 4.98 -6.41 15.90
C GLU A 79 4.96 -5.06 15.16
N PHE A 80 3.77 -4.66 14.69
CA PHE A 80 3.55 -3.36 14.07
C PHE A 80 2.25 -2.77 14.60
N LYS A 81 2.36 -1.59 15.23
CA LYS A 81 1.22 -0.85 15.77
C LYS A 81 0.26 -0.53 14.63
N GLU A 82 -1.03 -0.78 14.84
CA GLU A 82 -2.05 -0.39 13.88
C GLU A 82 -2.10 1.15 13.74
N PRO A 83 -1.88 1.69 12.52
CA PRO A 83 -1.94 3.13 12.29
C PRO A 83 -3.31 3.68 12.62
N GLN A 84 -3.34 4.87 13.20
CA GLN A 84 -4.57 5.60 13.48
C GLN A 84 -4.73 6.76 12.49
N GLU A 85 -5.98 7.18 12.25
CA GLU A 85 -6.27 8.31 11.34
C GLU A 85 -5.61 9.63 11.81
N ASP A 86 -5.42 9.77 13.13
CA ASP A 86 -4.81 10.94 13.77
C ASP A 86 -3.27 10.83 13.93
N ASP A 87 -2.66 9.70 13.54
CA ASP A 87 -1.20 9.55 13.61
C ASP A 87 -0.51 10.51 12.62
N ASP A 88 0.63 11.08 13.02
CA ASP A 88 1.40 11.98 12.15
C ASP A 88 1.93 11.21 10.91
N PRO A 89 1.62 11.67 9.67
CA PRO A 89 1.96 10.93 8.45
C PRO A 89 3.45 10.64 8.29
N ASN A 90 4.31 11.59 8.67
CA ASN A 90 5.76 11.43 8.53
C ASN A 90 6.27 10.39 9.52
N THR A 91 5.77 10.42 10.76
CA THR A 91 6.10 9.44 11.79
C THR A 91 5.66 8.05 11.36
N THR A 92 4.43 7.87 10.87
CA THR A 92 3.95 6.57 10.38
C THR A 92 4.81 6.03 9.24
N VAL A 93 5.26 6.88 8.31
CA VAL A 93 6.17 6.46 7.23
C VAL A 93 7.51 6.01 7.79
N VAL A 94 8.07 6.73 8.77
CA VAL A 94 9.32 6.34 9.44
C VAL A 94 9.18 4.99 10.11
N ASP A 95 8.07 4.75 10.82
CA ASP A 95 7.82 3.47 11.49
C ASP A 95 7.72 2.30 10.49
N ILE A 96 7.03 2.51 9.36
CA ILE A 96 6.97 1.53 8.26
C ILE A 96 8.37 1.22 7.73
N LEU A 97 9.18 2.25 7.45
CA LEU A 97 10.52 2.07 6.91
C LEU A 97 11.42 1.30 7.90
N GLN A 98 11.34 1.60 9.18
CA GLN A 98 12.09 0.87 10.21
C GLN A 98 11.69 -0.60 10.25
N ALA A 99 10.39 -0.91 10.22
CA ALA A 99 9.90 -2.29 10.22
C ALA A 99 10.38 -3.07 8.98
N LEU A 100 10.39 -2.44 7.80
CA LEU A 100 10.87 -3.04 6.56
C LEU A 100 12.39 -3.29 6.59
N VAL A 101 13.18 -2.36 7.11
CA VAL A 101 14.64 -2.53 7.25
C VAL A 101 14.97 -3.71 8.16
N GLN A 102 14.26 -3.85 9.28
CA GLN A 102 14.41 -4.99 10.19
C GLN A 102 14.07 -6.31 9.50
N LEU A 103 13.04 -6.33 8.65
CA LEU A 103 12.64 -7.52 7.91
C LEU A 103 13.75 -8.01 6.97
N VAL A 104 14.37 -7.10 6.22
CA VAL A 104 15.48 -7.44 5.31
C VAL A 104 16.71 -7.93 6.08
N SER A 105 17.02 -7.30 7.21
CA SER A 105 18.21 -7.61 8.01
C SER A 105 18.16 -9.02 8.62
N VAL A 106 16.97 -9.50 9.00
CA VAL A 106 16.79 -10.85 9.57
C VAL A 106 16.92 -11.94 8.50
N ASN A 107 16.51 -11.67 7.24
CA ASN A 107 16.63 -12.66 6.15
C ASN A 107 18.08 -12.93 5.73
N THR A 108 19.02 -12.03 6.02
CA THR A 108 20.44 -12.23 5.69
C THR A 108 21.13 -13.23 6.63
N HIS A 109 20.61 -13.44 7.84
CA HIS A 109 21.18 -14.37 8.82
C HIS A 109 20.83 -15.85 8.59
N ILE A 110 20.02 -16.16 7.58
CA ILE A 110 19.62 -17.55 7.24
C ILE A 110 20.57 -18.18 6.19
N TYR A 111 21.57 -17.45 5.70
CA TYR A 111 22.52 -17.92 4.68
C TYR A 111 23.99 -17.91 5.16
N ILE A 112 24.27 -18.45 6.36
CA ILE A 112 25.64 -18.77 6.81
C ILE A 112 25.67 -20.12 7.53
#